data_AF-A0A9P8L862-F1
#
_entry.id   AF-A0A9P8L862-F1
#
_cell.length_a   1.000
_cell.length_b   1.000
_cell.length_c   1.000
_cell.angle_alpha   90.00
_cell.angle_beta   90.00
_cell.angle_gamma   90.00
#
_symmetry.space_group_name_H-M   'P 1'
#
loop_
_entity.id
_entity.type
_entity.pdbx_description
1 polymer ?
#
loop_
_entity_poly.entity_id
_entity_poly.type
_entity_poly.pdbx_seq_one_letter_code
_entity_poly.pdbx_strand_id
1 'polypeptide(L)' 'ITRPNQSLAVLHSHSDNTPIANFPQNHAAISDLTGADLGMILRDLELSLDGERRDKEARLRAAIGLLEWAV' A
#
# COMPACT_ATOMS: atom_id res chain seq x y z
N ILE A 1 -15.21 0.94 6.84
CA ILE A 1 -15.31 1.85 5.67
C ILE A 1 -14.08 2.76 5.74
N THR A 2 -13.04 2.47 4.97
CA THR A 2 -11.87 3.35 4.82
C THR A 2 -12.27 4.53 3.94
N ARG A 3 -12.03 5.76 4.42
CA ARG A 3 -12.44 6.97 3.68
C ARG A 3 -11.42 7.21 2.56
N PRO A 4 -11.85 7.46 1.31
CA PRO A 4 -10.93 7.62 0.17
C PRO A 4 -9.93 8.78 0.34
N ASN A 5 -10.29 9.79 1.15
CA ASN A 5 -9.49 10.97 1.44
C ASN A 5 -8.74 10.91 2.80
N GLN A 6 -8.76 9.77 3.48
CA GLN A 6 -7.97 9.61 4.70
C GLN A 6 -6.48 9.59 4.34
N SER A 7 -5.71 10.48 4.97
CA SER A 7 -4.26 10.49 4.82
C SER A 7 -3.72 9.21 5.41
N LEU A 8 -2.97 8.46 4.61
CA LEU A 8 -2.30 7.26 5.04
C LEU A 8 -1.04 7.63 5.79
N ALA A 9 -0.80 6.97 6.92
CA ALA A 9 0.51 6.99 7.54
C ALA A 9 1.52 6.42 6.52
N VAL A 10 2.66 7.11 6.36
CA VAL A 10 3.73 6.63 5.49
C VAL A 10 4.18 5.28 6.03
N LEU A 11 3.95 4.22 5.24
CA LEU A 11 4.46 2.91 5.61
C LEU A 11 5.97 2.89 5.41
N HIS A 12 6.64 2.16 6.29
CA HIS A 12 8.05 1.86 6.18
C HIS A 12 8.24 0.46 5.60
N SER A 13 9.31 0.29 4.84
CA SER A 13 9.76 -1.00 4.34
C SER A 13 10.01 -1.94 5.50
N HIS A 14 9.51 -3.17 5.39
CA HIS A 14 9.79 -4.18 6.39
C HIS A 14 11.28 -4.56 6.39
N SER A 15 11.96 -4.42 5.25
CA SER A 15 13.37 -4.80 5.10
C SER A 15 14.35 -3.79 5.71
N ASP A 16 14.11 -2.49 5.53
CA ASP A 16 15.09 -1.44 5.89
C ASP A 16 14.53 -0.40 6.89
N ASN A 17 13.25 -0.52 7.29
CA ASN A 17 12.53 0.45 8.11
C ASN A 17 12.59 1.89 7.58
N THR A 18 12.85 2.05 6.28
CA THR A 18 12.83 3.32 5.56
C THR A 18 11.45 3.59 4.97
N PRO A 19 11.01 4.85 4.84
CA PRO A 19 9.75 5.16 4.17
C PRO A 19 9.73 4.61 2.75
N ILE A 20 8.64 3.91 2.40
CA ILE A 20 8.48 3.33 1.07
C ILE A 20 8.44 4.47 0.05
N ALA A 21 9.40 4.49 -0.87
CA ALA A 21 9.42 5.47 -1.95
C ALA A 21 8.14 5.33 -2.79
N ASN A 22 7.52 6.45 -3.14
CA ASN A 22 6.24 6.51 -3.87
C ASN A 22 5.05 5.90 -3.12
N PHE A 23 5.10 5.79 -1.79
CA PHE A 23 3.95 5.33 -1.02
C PHE A 23 2.75 6.26 -1.21
N PRO A 24 1.55 5.73 -1.51
CA PRO A 24 0.36 6.55 -1.73
C PRO A 24 -0.03 7.30 -0.45
N GLN A 25 -0.30 8.60 -0.59
CA GLN A 25 -0.69 9.46 0.55
C GLN A 25 -2.13 9.25 1.02
N ASN A 26 -2.98 8.64 0.19
CA ASN A 26 -4.39 8.38 0.48
C ASN A 26 -4.88 7.14 -0.29
N HIS A 27 -6.04 6.59 0.09
CA HIS A 27 -6.59 5.40 -0.56
C HIS A 27 -6.95 5.60 -2.04
N ALA A 28 -7.24 6.83 -2.47
CA ALA A 28 -7.49 7.16 -3.87
C ALA A 28 -6.20 7.09 -4.72
N ALA A 29 -5.07 7.52 -4.16
CA ALA A 29 -3.75 7.47 -4.81
C ALA A 29 -3.28 6.04 -5.09
N ILE A 30 -3.79 5.04 -4.35
CA ILE A 30 -3.51 3.62 -4.63
C ILE A 30 -3.93 3.22 -6.06
N SER A 31 -5.06 3.76 -6.53
CA SER A 31 -5.55 3.46 -7.88
C SER A 31 -4.80 4.23 -8.97
N ASP A 32 -4.10 5.30 -8.58
CA ASP A 32 -3.24 6.11 -9.46
C ASP A 32 -1.82 5.52 -9.59
N LEU A 33 -1.41 4.60 -8.72
CA LEU A 33 -0.09 3.97 -8.75
C LEU A 33 0.18 3.28 -10.09
N THR A 34 1.40 3.38 -10.59
CA THR A 34 1.80 2.56 -11.74
C THR A 34 1.88 1.07 -11.33
N GLY A 35 1.79 0.15 -12.30
CA GLY A 35 1.95 -1.28 -12.00
C GLY A 35 3.31 -1.61 -11.39
N ALA A 36 4.35 -0.83 -11.72
CA ALA A 36 5.68 -0.96 -11.15
C ALA A 36 5.72 -0.49 -9.68
N ASP A 37 5.17 0.70 -9.38
CA ASP A 37 5.10 1.21 -8.00
C ASP A 37 4.28 0.28 -7.11
N LEU A 38 3.11 -0.16 -7.58
CA LEU A 38 2.27 -1.10 -6.85
C LEU A 38 3.01 -2.42 -6.53
N GLY A 39 3.75 -2.95 -7.50
CA GLY A 39 4.56 -4.14 -7.31
C GLY A 39 5.73 -3.92 -6.33
N MET A 40 6.39 -2.77 -6.41
CA MET A 40 7.48 -2.41 -5.51
C MET A 40 6.98 -2.31 -4.06
N ILE A 41 5.89 -1.57 -3.83
CA ILE A 41 5.29 -1.40 -2.50
C ILE A 41 4.84 -2.75 -1.93
N LEU A 42 4.15 -3.58 -2.72
CA LEU A 42 3.73 -4.90 -2.24
C LEU A 42 4.92 -5.78 -1.87
N ARG A 43 5.98 -5.77 -2.68
CA ARG A 43 7.20 -6.55 -2.41
C ARG A 43 7.89 -6.10 -1.13
N ASP A 44 7.90 -4.79 -0.92
CA ASP A 44 8.55 -4.15 0.22
C ASP A 44 7.78 -4.35 1.54
N LEU A 45 6.46 -4.55 1.44
CA LEU A 45 5.58 -5.02 2.51
C LEU A 45 5.55 -6.56 2.63
N GLU A 46 6.37 -7.29 1.89
CA GLU A 46 6.40 -8.76 1.80
C GLU A 46 5.03 -9.39 1.45
N LEU A 47 4.21 -8.67 0.69
CA LEU A 47 2.90 -9.11 0.21
C LEU A 47 3.01 -9.84 -1.12
N SER A 48 2.05 -10.74 -1.35
CA SER A 48 2.01 -11.52 -2.59
C SER A 48 1.74 -10.62 -3.81
N LEU A 49 2.65 -10.72 -4.79
CA LEU A 49 2.59 -10.07 -6.11
C LEU A 49 1.77 -10.87 -7.13
N ASP A 50 1.13 -11.95 -6.71
CA ASP A 50 0.32 -12.79 -7.58
C ASP A 50 -1.06 -12.17 -7.85
N GLY A 51 -1.58 -12.35 -9.06
CA GLY A 51 -2.90 -11.87 -9.48
C GLY A 51 -2.89 -10.57 -10.30
N GLU A 52 -4.10 -10.17 -10.69
CA GLU A 52 -4.34 -8.96 -11.48
C GLU A 52 -4.15 -7.68 -10.65
N ARG A 53 -4.02 -6.53 -11.34
CA ARG A 53 -3.83 -5.22 -10.70
C ARG A 53 -4.87 -4.93 -9.61
N ARG A 54 -6.14 -5.26 -9.85
CA ARG A 54 -7.23 -5.08 -8.87
C ARG A 54 -7.00 -5.86 -7.58
N ASP A 55 -6.48 -7.08 -7.67
CA ASP A 55 -6.20 -7.92 -6.50
C ASP A 55 -5.04 -7.35 -5.67
N LYS A 56 -4.01 -6.87 -6.37
CA LYS A 56 -2.86 -6.15 -5.80
C LYS A 56 -3.27 -4.88 -5.07
N GLU A 57 -4.12 -4.04 -5.69
CA GLU A 57 -4.68 -2.84 -5.06
C GLU A 57 -5.50 -3.18 -3.82
N ALA A 58 -6.32 -4.24 -3.87
CA ALA A 58 -7.12 -4.69 -2.74
C ALA A 58 -6.25 -5.18 -1.58
N ARG A 59 -5.18 -5.94 -1.86
CA ARG A 59 -4.20 -6.38 -0.85
C ARG A 59 -3.47 -5.20 -0.21
N LEU A 60 -3.02 -4.24 -1.02
CA LEU A 60 -2.37 -3.04 -0.50
C LEU A 60 -3.33 -2.26 0.41
N ARG A 61 -4.58 -2.06 -0.02
CA ARG A 61 -5.62 -1.41 0.81
C ARG A 61 -5.90 -2.16 2.10
N ALA A 62 -5.92 -3.49 2.06
CA ALA A 62 -6.14 -4.32 3.24
C ALA A 62 -4.97 -4.23 4.22
N ALA A 63 -3.74 -4.28 3.73
CA ALA A 63 -2.53 -4.13 4.55
C ALA A 63 -2.49 -2.77 5.25
N ILE A 64 -2.81 -1.70 4.51
CA ILE A 64 -2.90 -0.35 5.05
C ILE A 64 -4.01 -0.25 6.12
N GLY A 65 -5.20 -0.78 5.84
CA GLY A 65 -6.32 -0.75 6.79
C GLY A 65 -6.08 -1.59 8.06
N LEU A 66 -5.30 -2.67 7.97
CA LEU A 66 -4.87 -3.45 9.13
C LEU A 66 -3.88 -2.66 9.99
N LEU A 67 -2.95 -1.94 9.36
CA LEU A 67 -1.96 -1.10 10.06
C LEU A 67 -2.61 0.13 10.70
N GLU A 68 -3.65 0.70 10.10
CA GLU A 68 -4.42 1.80 10.71
C GLU A 68 -5.21 1.37 11.97
N TRP A 69 -5.56 0.09 12.12
CA TRP A 69 -6.25 -0.41 13.32
C TRP A 69 -5.26 -0.84 14.42
N ALA A 70 -4.00 -1.13 14.06
CA ALA A 70 -2.99 -1.60 15.01
C ALA A 70 -2.31 -0.46 15.82
N VAL A 71 -2.69 0.80 15.60
CA VAL A 71 -2.16 2.00 16.27
C VAL A 71 -3.13 2.55 17.32
#